data_AF-G7K8Y8-F1
#
_entry.id   AF-G7K8Y8-F1
#
_cell.length_a   1.000
_cell.length_b   1.000
_cell.length_c   1.000
_cell.angle_alpha   90.00
_cell.angle_beta   90.00
_cell.angle_gamma   90.00
#
_symmetry.space_group_name_H-M   'P 1'
#
loop_
_entity.id
_entity.type
_entity.pdbx_description
1 polymer ?
#
loop_
_entity_poly.entity_id
_entity_poly.type
_entity_poly.pdbx_seq_one_letter_code
_entity_poly.pdbx_strand_id
1 'polypeptide(L)' 'MTKIIKFVYALVLFLSLFIVSQAAQNDWMKCKTDDECPKVSNPPLYFKCIDRGCRIVIKMRF' A
#
# COMPACT_ATOMS: atom_id res chain seq x y z
N MET A 1 12.47 -35.92 1.11
CA MET A 1 12.95 -34.88 0.17
C MET A 1 11.81 -34.21 -0.60
N THR A 2 10.99 -34.94 -1.37
CA THR A 2 9.92 -34.39 -2.23
C THR A 2 8.85 -33.55 -1.50
N LYS A 3 8.49 -33.92 -0.26
CA LYS A 3 7.55 -33.15 0.57
C LYS A 3 8.10 -31.77 0.96
N ILE A 4 9.40 -31.69 1.25
CA ILE A 4 10.08 -30.43 1.62
C ILE A 4 10.18 -29.53 0.38
N ILE A 5 10.50 -30.09 -0.78
CA ILE A 5 10.57 -29.34 -2.05
C ILE A 5 9.20 -28.72 -2.38
N LYS A 6 8.11 -29.48 -2.22
CA LYS A 6 6.74 -28.97 -2.41
C LYS A 6 6.39 -27.83 -1.45
N PHE A 7 6.82 -27.95 -0.19
CA PHE A 7 6.60 -26.92 0.83
C PHE A 7 7.37 -25.63 0.51
N VAL A 8 8.65 -25.74 0.15
CA VAL A 8 9.47 -24.59 -0.26
C VAL A 8 8.89 -23.92 -1.50
N TYR A 9 8.42 -24.71 -2.48
CA TYR A 9 7.78 -24.17 -3.68
C TYR A 9 6.51 -23.37 -3.38
N ALA A 10 5.65 -23.89 -2.50
CA ALA A 10 4.47 -23.17 -2.04
C ALA A 10 4.85 -21.86 -1.33
N LEU A 11 5.84 -21.89 -0.43
CA LEU A 11 6.32 -20.69 0.26
C LEU A 11 6.86 -19.64 -0.69
N VAL A 12 7.68 -20.03 -1.67
CA VAL A 12 8.24 -19.11 -2.67
C VAL A 12 7.12 -18.48 -3.50
N LEU A 13 6.11 -19.27 -3.90
CA LEU A 13 4.93 -18.72 -4.57
C LEU A 13 4.19 -17.70 -3.70
N PHE A 14 3.87 -18.05 -2.44
CA PHE A 14 3.19 -17.13 -1.52
C PHE A 14 3.97 -15.82 -1.32
N LEU A 15 5.29 -15.90 -1.12
CA LEU A 15 6.14 -14.73 -0.97
C LEU A 15 6.19 -13.89 -2.25
N SER A 16 6.24 -14.54 -3.42
CA SER A 16 6.24 -13.84 -4.71
C SER A 16 4.95 -13.06 -4.93
N LEU A 17 3.79 -13.68 -4.68
CA LEU A 17 2.50 -13.00 -4.77
C LEU A 17 2.39 -11.85 -3.75
N PHE A 18 2.91 -12.04 -2.53
CA PHE A 18 2.92 -10.99 -1.51
C PHE A 18 3.76 -9.77 -1.92
N ILE A 19 4.93 -9.99 -2.51
CA ILE A 19 5.78 -8.91 -3.02
C ILE A 19 5.06 -8.17 -4.15
N VAL A 20 4.42 -8.89 -5.08
CA VAL A 20 3.64 -8.28 -6.18
C VAL A 20 2.45 -7.47 -5.64
N SER A 21 1.72 -7.98 -4.64
CA SER A 21 0.60 -7.23 -4.05
C SER A 21 1.07 -5.95 -3.34
N GLN A 22 2.21 -5.99 -2.65
CA GLN A 22 2.79 -4.81 -2.03
C GLN A 22 3.33 -3.82 -3.07
N ALA A 23 3.94 -4.31 -4.16
CA ALA A 23 4.38 -3.45 -5.26
C ALA A 23 3.19 -2.77 -5.95
N ALA A 24 2.11 -3.52 -6.20
CA ALA A 24 0.86 -2.97 -6.71
C ALA A 24 0.27 -1.93 -5.74
N GLN A 25 0.34 -2.17 -4.42
CA GLN A 25 -0.04 -1.21 -3.39
C GLN A 25 0.75 0.07 -3.35
N ASN A 26 2.05 -0.05 -3.51
CA ASN A 26 2.89 1.12 -3.63
C ASN A 26 2.63 1.87 -4.92
N ASP A 27 2.13 1.22 -5.99
CA ASP A 27 1.80 1.86 -7.27
C ASP A 27 0.40 2.51 -7.29
N TRP A 28 -0.62 1.88 -6.69
CA TRP A 28 -1.96 2.48 -6.57
C TRP A 28 -2.06 3.59 -5.52
N MET A 29 -1.10 3.66 -4.59
CA MET A 29 -0.94 4.81 -3.69
C MET A 29 -0.01 5.88 -4.27
N LYS A 30 0.53 5.73 -5.49
CA LYS A 30 1.33 6.79 -6.10
C LYS A 30 0.46 8.01 -6.37
N CYS A 31 0.93 9.12 -5.84
CA CYS A 31 0.33 10.42 -6.08
C CYS A 31 1.42 11.42 -6.46
N LYS A 32 1.06 12.41 -7.27
CA LYS A 32 1.87 13.61 -7.52
C LYS A 32 1.28 14.83 -6.83
N THR A 33 -0.04 14.84 -6.67
CA THR A 33 -0.81 15.93 -6.05
C THR A 33 -1.80 15.36 -5.05
N ASP A 34 -2.20 16.19 -4.07
CA ASP A 34 -3.17 15.81 -3.03
C ASP A 34 -4.54 15.41 -3.62
N ASP A 35 -4.89 15.92 -4.80
CA ASP A 35 -6.16 15.64 -5.48
C ASP A 35 -6.24 14.24 -6.09
N GLU A 36 -5.10 13.58 -6.36
CA GLU A 36 -5.05 12.20 -6.84
C GLU A 36 -5.36 11.20 -5.72
N CYS A 37 -5.27 11.63 -4.46
CA CYS A 37 -5.61 10.80 -3.32
C CYS A 37 -7.13 10.77 -3.07
N PRO A 38 -7.67 9.62 -2.62
CA PRO A 38 -9.08 9.51 -2.29
C PRO A 38 -9.44 10.55 -1.22
N LYS A 39 -10.35 11.46 -1.58
CA LYS A 39 -10.84 12.50 -0.68
C LYS A 39 -11.75 11.85 0.36
N VAL A 40 -11.20 11.58 1.54
CA VAL A 40 -12.02 11.16 2.68
C VAL A 40 -12.56 12.41 3.36
N SER A 41 -13.89 12.46 3.46
CA SER A 41 -14.68 13.57 4.00
C SER A 41 -14.93 13.44 5.51
N ASN A 42 -14.00 12.82 6.25
CA ASN A 42 -14.14 12.62 7.70
C ASN A 42 -13.15 13.54 8.46
N PRO A 43 -13.46 14.84 8.60
CA PRO A 43 -12.63 15.74 9.40
C PRO A 43 -12.47 15.17 10.82
N PRO A 44 -11.26 15.22 11.41
CA PRO A 44 -10.07 15.96 10.96
C PRO A 44 -9.13 15.16 10.03
N LEU A 45 -9.48 13.93 9.61
CA LEU A 45 -8.62 13.05 8.82
C LEU A 45 -8.78 13.35 7.32
N TYR A 46 -7.66 13.57 6.64
CA TYR A 46 -7.61 13.76 5.20
C TYR A 46 -6.42 13.01 4.62
N PHE A 47 -6.53 12.59 3.36
CA PHE A 47 -5.40 12.02 2.65
C PHE A 47 -4.60 13.16 2.03
N LYS A 48 -3.28 13.11 2.20
CA LYS A 48 -2.31 13.95 1.50
C LYS A 48 -1.33 13.10 0.74
N CYS A 49 -0.83 13.65 -0.34
CA CYS A 49 0.28 13.10 -1.06
C CYS A 49 1.59 13.45 -0.35
N ILE A 50 2.23 12.45 0.27
CA ILE A 50 3.50 12.59 0.97
C ILE A 50 4.46 11.52 0.45
N ASP A 51 5.63 11.92 -0.02
CA ASP A 51 6.64 11.04 -0.61
C ASP A 51 6.10 10.18 -1.77
N ARG A 52 5.26 10.80 -2.61
CA ARG A 52 4.55 10.13 -3.71
C ARG A 52 3.66 8.98 -3.23
N GLY A 53 3.17 9.04 -1.99
CA GLY A 53 2.24 8.09 -1.39
C GLY A 53 1.05 8.80 -0.75
N CYS A 54 -0.17 8.30 -0.92
CA CYS A 54 -1.32 8.84 -0.19
C CYS A 54 -1.27 8.46 1.30
N ARG A 55 -1.00 9.41 2.19
CA ARG A 55 -0.94 9.21 3.64
C ARG A 55 -2.08 9.93 4.34
N ILE A 56 -2.57 9.34 5.43
CA ILE A 56 -3.56 9.97 6.30
C ILE A 56 -2.87 11.00 7.19
N VAL A 57 -3.42 12.21 7.24
CA VAL A 57 -2.96 13.32 8.07
C VAL A 57 -4.14 13.92 8.82
N ILE A 58 -3.87 14.45 10.02
CA ILE A 58 -4.87 15.08 10.88
C ILE A 58 -4.78 16.60 10.72
N LYS A 59 -5.89 17.26 10.41
CA LYS A 59 -5.94 18.73 10.29
C LYS A 59 -6.30 19.26 11.66
N MET A 60 -5.31 19.52 12.50
CA MET A 60 -5.55 20.28 13.72
C MET A 60 -5.91 21.71 13.33
N ARG A 61 -7.16 22.10 13.63
CA ARG A 61 -7.68 23.45 13.44
C ARG A 61 -7.41 24.19 14.76
N PHE A 62 -6.32 24.95 14.83
CA PHE A 62 -6.11 25.95 15.88
C PHE A 62 -6.98 27.18 15.60
#